data_AF-A0ABC8J2M6-F1
#
_entry.id   AF-A0ABC8J2M6-F1
#
_cell.length_a   1.000
_cell.length_b   1.000
_cell.length_c   1.000
_cell.angle_alpha   90.00
_cell.angle_beta   90.00
_cell.angle_gamma   90.00
#
_symmetry.space_group_name_H-M   'P 1'
#
loop_
_entity.id
_entity.type
_entity.pdbx_description
1 polymer ?
#
loop_
_entity_poly.entity_id
_entity_poly.type
_entity_poly.pdbx_seq_one_letter_code
_entity_poly.pdbx_strand_id
1 'polypeptide(L)'
;MANQVTKKLIWVIKSLSSWKAIEQGYVVGLMLYASLLHSQVESVRHIFKRHPDIAVEFRAKNQHLRNACMDFLLSLIETLCQSLEDLSNEDLVEADVALTYLKDAGFKVDWMEKKLDIVKEKKEKEQSSLARLHEMEDTLLELKQQCSDLDALVEKEEEELSATRTPLAFDDVV
;
A
#
# COMPACT_ATOMS: atom_id res chain seq x y z
N MET A 1 -26.09 -5.15 28.41
CA MET A 1 -25.31 -5.07 27.14
C MET A 1 -24.33 -6.23 26.92
N ALA A 2 -23.69 -6.80 27.95
CA ALA A 2 -22.73 -7.92 27.81
C ALA A 2 -23.28 -9.25 27.21
N ASN A 3 -24.60 -9.47 27.26
CA ASN A 3 -25.26 -10.72 26.83
C ASN A 3 -25.47 -10.81 25.31
N GLN A 4 -25.56 -9.69 24.60
CA GLN A 4 -25.73 -9.66 23.13
C GLN A 4 -24.40 -9.93 22.42
N VAL A 5 -23.30 -9.36 22.92
CA VAL A 5 -21.95 -9.53 22.36
C VAL A 5 -21.47 -10.97 22.51
N THR A 6 -21.69 -11.59 23.67
CA THR A 6 -21.37 -13.01 23.92
C THR A 6 -22.21 -13.95 23.06
N LYS A 7 -23.51 -13.68 22.89
CA LYS A 7 -24.36 -14.47 21.97
C LYS A 7 -23.93 -14.35 20.51
N LYS A 8 -23.52 -13.16 20.05
CA LYS A 8 -22.99 -12.94 18.70
C LYS A 8 -21.66 -13.66 18.48
N LEU A 9 -20.73 -13.62 19.44
CA LEU A 9 -19.47 -14.36 19.37
C LEU A 9 -19.69 -15.88 19.32
N ILE A 10 -20.59 -16.41 20.16
CA ILE A 10 -20.96 -17.83 20.15
C ILE A 10 -21.59 -18.23 18.81
N TRP A 11 -22.38 -17.34 18.20
CA TRP A 11 -22.99 -17.59 16.90
C TRP A 11 -21.97 -17.59 15.74
N VAL A 12 -20.99 -16.70 15.75
CA VAL A 12 -19.88 -16.70 14.78
C VAL A 12 -19.06 -17.98 14.91
N ILE A 13 -18.70 -18.38 16.14
CA ILE A 13 -17.96 -19.62 16.41
C ILE A 13 -18.76 -20.85 15.95
N LYS A 14 -20.06 -20.92 16.26
CA LYS A 14 -20.93 -22.02 15.78
C LYS A 14 -21.12 -22.04 14.27
N SER A 15 -21.14 -20.87 13.62
CA SER A 15 -21.22 -20.76 12.15
C SER A 15 -19.97 -21.28 11.46
N LEU A 16 -18.82 -21.30 12.14
CA LEU A 16 -17.56 -21.83 11.63
C LEU A 16 -17.38 -23.33 11.93
N SER A 17 -17.99 -23.84 13.00
CA SER A 17 -17.78 -25.20 13.52
C SER A 17 -18.44 -26.34 12.70
N SER A 18 -19.18 -26.05 11.62
CA SER A 18 -19.91 -27.06 10.83
C SER A 18 -19.13 -27.64 9.63
N TRP A 19 -17.80 -27.53 9.62
CA TRP A 19 -16.94 -28.08 8.55
C TRP A 19 -16.31 -29.43 8.94
N LYS A 20 -17.06 -30.29 9.65
CA LYS A 20 -16.61 -31.62 10.07
C LYS A 20 -16.74 -32.69 8.97
N ALA A 21 -16.52 -32.32 7.71
CA ALA A 21 -16.61 -33.22 6.57
C ALA A 21 -15.53 -32.92 5.52
N ILE A 22 -14.26 -32.98 5.91
CA ILE A 22 -13.15 -33.21 4.98
C ILE A 22 -12.16 -34.17 5.66
N GLU A 23 -12.64 -35.36 6.01
CA GLU A 23 -11.76 -36.52 6.14
C GLU A 23 -11.52 -37.03 4.71
N GLN A 24 -10.37 -36.71 4.12
CA GLN A 24 -9.49 -37.64 3.36
C GLN A 24 -8.19 -36.91 2.99
N GLY A 25 -7.14 -37.18 3.78
CA GLY A 25 -5.73 -37.29 3.37
C GLY A 25 -5.06 -36.18 2.55
N TYR A 26 -4.70 -35.05 3.16
CA TYR A 26 -3.50 -34.26 2.80
C TYR A 26 -3.04 -33.47 4.03
N VAL A 27 -2.22 -34.08 4.90
CA VAL A 27 -1.99 -33.61 6.28
C VAL A 27 -1.28 -32.25 6.35
N VAL A 28 -0.39 -31.93 5.42
CA VAL A 28 0.32 -30.63 5.39
C VAL A 28 -0.56 -29.51 4.81
N GLY A 29 -1.30 -29.80 3.74
CA GLY A 29 -2.28 -28.86 3.18
C GLY A 29 -3.43 -28.56 4.15
N LEU A 30 -3.91 -29.57 4.88
CA LEU A 30 -4.93 -29.43 5.92
C LEU A 30 -4.43 -28.63 7.13
N MET A 31 -3.17 -28.81 7.57
CA MET A 31 -2.59 -28.01 8.65
C MET A 31 -2.37 -26.54 8.25
N LEU A 32 -1.88 -26.29 7.04
CA LEU A 32 -1.72 -24.93 6.50
C LEU A 32 -3.08 -24.25 6.32
N TYR A 33 -4.07 -24.96 5.79
CA TYR A 33 -5.44 -24.47 5.65
C TYR A 33 -6.09 -24.18 7.01
N ALA A 34 -5.92 -25.07 7.99
CA ALA A 34 -6.42 -24.87 9.35
C ALA A 34 -5.74 -23.68 10.06
N SER A 35 -4.45 -23.48 9.82
CA SER A 35 -3.68 -22.35 10.40
C SER A 35 -4.08 -21.01 9.77
N LEU A 36 -4.29 -20.99 8.45
CA LEU A 36 -4.79 -19.82 7.72
C LEU A 36 -6.18 -19.42 8.22
N LEU A 37 -7.09 -20.41 8.36
CA LEU A 37 -8.42 -20.21 8.93
C LEU A 37 -8.35 -19.66 10.37
N HIS A 38 -7.43 -20.17 11.19
CA HIS A 38 -7.26 -19.67 12.56
C HIS A 38 -6.84 -18.20 12.59
N SER A 39 -5.88 -17.81 11.75
CA SER A 39 -5.45 -16.42 11.59
C SER A 39 -6.61 -15.52 11.17
N GLN A 40 -7.39 -15.95 10.18
CA GLN A 40 -8.54 -15.22 9.69
C GLN A 40 -9.60 -15.00 10.79
N VAL A 41 -9.91 -16.05 11.55
CA VAL A 41 -10.86 -15.98 12.68
C VAL A 41 -10.39 -15.02 13.76
N GLU A 42 -9.09 -15.01 14.08
CA GLU A 42 -8.52 -14.08 15.04
C GLU A 42 -8.57 -12.63 14.55
N SER A 43 -8.30 -12.39 13.27
CA SER A 43 -8.45 -11.06 12.63
C SER A 43 -9.89 -10.55 12.70
N VAL A 44 -10.87 -11.37 12.31
CA VAL A 44 -12.30 -11.01 12.43
C VAL A 44 -12.66 -10.75 13.88
N ARG A 45 -12.22 -11.60 14.82
CA ARG A 45 -12.49 -11.41 16.26
C ARG A 45 -11.92 -10.08 16.76
N HIS A 46 -10.73 -9.69 16.30
CA HIS A 46 -10.11 -8.43 16.66
C HIS A 46 -10.87 -7.23 16.11
N ILE A 47 -11.35 -7.30 14.87
CA ILE A 47 -12.21 -6.27 14.25
C ILE A 47 -13.47 -6.06 15.10
N PHE A 48 -14.19 -7.14 15.41
CA PHE A 48 -15.42 -7.06 16.22
C PHE A 48 -15.16 -6.63 17.67
N LYS A 49 -13.95 -6.85 18.20
CA LYS A 49 -13.58 -6.34 19.52
C LYS A 49 -13.38 -4.83 19.52
N ARG A 50 -12.79 -4.27 18.46
CA ARG A 50 -12.58 -2.82 18.32
C ARG A 50 -13.83 -2.08 17.81
N HIS A 51 -14.61 -2.74 16.96
CA HIS A 51 -15.80 -2.21 16.30
C HIS A 51 -16.99 -3.15 16.54
N PRO A 52 -17.51 -3.22 17.78
CA PRO A 52 -18.55 -4.18 18.16
C PRO A 52 -19.90 -3.95 17.45
N ASP A 53 -20.10 -2.75 16.91
CA ASP A 53 -21.29 -2.33 16.18
C ASP A 53 -21.21 -2.54 14.66
N ILE A 54 -20.05 -2.99 14.14
CA ILE A 54 -19.75 -3.10 12.70
C ILE A 54 -20.80 -3.86 11.88
N ALA A 55 -21.42 -4.89 12.45
CA ALA A 55 -22.42 -5.72 11.77
C ALA A 55 -23.73 -5.80 12.58
N VAL A 56 -24.14 -4.70 13.21
CA VAL A 56 -25.41 -4.64 13.96
C VAL A 56 -26.64 -4.69 13.05
N GLU A 57 -26.56 -4.05 11.89
CA GLU A 57 -27.65 -3.95 10.93
C GLU A 57 -27.59 -5.00 9.82
N PHE A 58 -26.44 -5.69 9.71
CA PHE A 58 -26.25 -6.82 8.80
C PHE A 58 -27.17 -8.00 9.17
N ARG A 59 -28.00 -8.45 8.21
CA ARG A 59 -29.03 -9.48 8.42
C ARG A 59 -28.94 -10.66 7.44
N ALA A 60 -27.75 -11.03 6.99
CA ALA A 60 -27.59 -12.20 6.13
C ALA A 60 -27.87 -13.52 6.88
N LYS A 61 -28.92 -14.24 6.44
CA LYS A 61 -29.26 -15.57 6.95
C LYS A 61 -28.38 -16.66 6.35
N ASN A 62 -28.00 -16.50 5.08
CA ASN A 62 -27.18 -17.45 4.35
C ASN A 62 -25.73 -17.42 4.83
N GLN A 63 -25.17 -18.59 5.17
CA GLN A 63 -23.81 -18.71 5.70
C GLN A 63 -22.73 -18.31 4.68
N HIS A 64 -22.88 -18.68 3.41
CA HIS A 64 -21.93 -18.32 2.36
C HIS A 64 -21.84 -16.81 2.19
N LEU A 65 -22.97 -16.10 2.22
CA LEU A 65 -22.99 -14.63 2.18
C LEU A 65 -22.26 -14.02 3.37
N ARG A 66 -22.42 -14.59 4.58
CA ARG A 66 -21.68 -14.09 5.75
C ARG A 66 -20.18 -14.26 5.60
N ASN A 67 -19.74 -15.42 5.13
CA ASN A 67 -18.33 -15.68 4.92
C ASN A 67 -17.77 -14.74 3.86
N ALA A 68 -18.44 -14.63 2.71
CA ALA A 68 -18.03 -13.73 1.64
C ALA A 68 -17.92 -12.26 2.11
N CYS A 69 -18.85 -11.77 2.94
CA CYS A 69 -18.73 -10.43 3.50
C CYS A 69 -17.55 -10.27 4.47
N MET A 70 -17.22 -11.31 5.26
CA MET A 70 -16.05 -11.27 6.16
C MET A 70 -14.74 -11.35 5.37
N ASP A 71 -14.69 -12.21 4.35
CA ASP A 71 -13.55 -12.32 3.44
C ASP A 71 -13.31 -10.97 2.75
N PHE A 72 -14.38 -10.36 2.22
CA PHE A 72 -14.33 -9.06 1.57
C PHE A 72 -13.85 -7.94 2.51
N LEU A 73 -14.35 -7.92 3.75
CA LEU A 73 -13.90 -6.97 4.77
C LEU A 73 -12.41 -7.12 5.09
N LEU A 74 -11.92 -8.36 5.17
CA LEU A 74 -10.51 -8.63 5.43
C LEU A 74 -9.63 -8.22 4.25
N SER A 75 -10.02 -8.57 3.02
CA SER A 75 -9.29 -8.16 1.82
C SER A 75 -9.18 -6.65 1.71
N LEU A 76 -10.26 -5.91 2.03
CA LEU A 76 -10.20 -4.46 2.05
C LEU A 76 -9.24 -3.90 3.11
N ILE A 77 -9.21 -4.50 4.30
CA ILE A 77 -8.24 -4.12 5.34
C ILE A 77 -6.81 -4.43 4.88
N GLU A 78 -6.59 -5.57 4.24
CA GLU A 78 -5.29 -5.95 3.67
C GLU A 78 -4.83 -4.94 2.62
N THR A 79 -5.69 -4.55 1.67
CA THR A 79 -5.42 -3.50 0.69
C THR A 79 -5.01 -2.19 1.36
N LEU A 80 -5.76 -1.74 2.39
CA LEU A 80 -5.42 -0.50 3.12
C LEU A 80 -4.13 -0.60 3.94
N CYS A 81 -3.63 -1.81 4.19
CA CYS A 81 -2.37 -2.04 4.91
C CYS A 81 -1.16 -2.25 3.97
N GLN A 82 -1.36 -2.29 2.65
CA GLN A 82 -0.28 -2.38 1.68
C GLN A 82 0.64 -1.15 1.75
N SER A 83 1.85 -1.31 1.20
CA SER A 83 2.76 -0.18 1.04
C SER A 83 2.13 0.84 0.08
N LEU A 84 2.45 2.13 0.25
CA LEU A 84 1.93 3.14 -0.67
C LEU A 84 2.46 2.90 -2.08
N GLU A 85 3.70 2.44 -2.23
CA GLU A 85 4.32 2.11 -3.52
C GLU A 85 3.53 1.05 -4.30
N ASP A 86 3.12 -0.03 -3.62
CA ASP A 86 2.35 -1.13 -4.24
C ASP A 86 0.89 -0.78 -4.49
N LEU A 87 0.36 0.21 -3.76
CA LEU A 87 -1.05 0.59 -3.81
C LEU A 87 -1.31 1.55 -4.98
N SER A 88 -2.16 1.14 -5.92
CA SER A 88 -2.53 1.97 -7.07
C SER A 88 -3.71 2.90 -6.77
N ASN A 89 -3.87 3.94 -7.59
CA ASN A 89 -5.06 4.81 -7.51
C ASN A 89 -6.34 4.04 -7.86
N GLU A 90 -6.27 3.01 -8.71
CA GLU A 90 -7.42 2.15 -9.03
C GLU A 90 -7.83 1.32 -7.81
N ASP A 91 -6.87 0.75 -7.07
CA ASP A 91 -7.16 0.00 -5.84
C ASP A 91 -7.87 0.88 -4.79
N LEU A 92 -7.52 2.17 -4.72
CA LEU A 92 -8.19 3.14 -3.83
C LEU A 92 -9.62 3.45 -4.26
N VAL A 93 -9.90 3.49 -5.57
CA VAL A 93 -11.25 3.65 -6.11
C VAL A 93 -12.08 2.39 -5.87
N GLU A 94 -11.50 1.20 -6.12
CA GLU A 94 -12.15 -0.07 -5.82
C GLU A 94 -12.46 -0.20 -4.33
N ALA A 95 -11.58 0.28 -3.45
CA ALA A 95 -11.80 0.33 -2.02
C ALA A 95 -13.00 1.21 -1.61
N ASP A 96 -13.22 2.37 -2.25
CA ASP A 96 -14.44 3.19 -2.01
C ASP A 96 -15.71 2.44 -2.40
N VAL A 97 -15.67 1.81 -3.57
CA VAL A 97 -16.79 1.04 -4.12
C VAL A 97 -17.10 -0.14 -3.18
N ALA A 98 -16.07 -0.84 -2.70
CA ALA A 98 -16.18 -1.91 -1.72
C ALA A 98 -16.81 -1.45 -0.40
N LEU A 99 -16.39 -0.29 0.13
CA LEU A 99 -16.98 0.29 1.33
C LEU A 99 -18.46 0.63 1.16
N THR A 100 -18.82 1.15 -0.02
CA THR A 100 -20.22 1.44 -0.38
C THR A 100 -21.07 0.17 -0.34
N TYR A 101 -20.58 -0.92 -0.95
CA TYR A 101 -21.29 -2.22 -0.91
C TYR A 101 -21.45 -2.77 0.51
N LEU A 102 -20.42 -2.65 1.35
CA LEU A 102 -20.50 -3.08 2.75
C LEU A 102 -21.54 -2.27 3.53
N LYS A 103 -21.59 -0.95 3.30
CA LYS A 103 -22.57 -0.05 3.91
C LYS A 103 -24.00 -0.41 3.48
N ASP A 104 -24.21 -0.67 2.20
CA ASP A 104 -25.49 -1.10 1.65
C ASP A 104 -25.93 -2.46 2.19
N ALA A 105 -24.97 -3.35 2.49
CA ALA A 105 -25.23 -4.62 3.17
C ALA A 105 -25.59 -4.44 4.66
N GLY A 106 -25.44 -3.25 5.23
CA GLY A 106 -25.73 -2.93 6.64
C GLY A 106 -24.53 -3.04 7.57
N PHE A 107 -23.30 -2.94 7.04
CA PHE A 107 -22.11 -2.78 7.87
C PHE A 107 -21.85 -1.31 8.21
N LYS A 108 -21.42 -1.06 9.45
CA LYS A 108 -20.99 0.26 9.93
C LYS A 108 -19.48 0.41 9.75
N VAL A 109 -19.08 0.91 8.58
CA VAL A 109 -17.68 1.01 8.14
C VAL A 109 -17.15 2.45 8.10
N ASP A 110 -17.80 3.40 8.79
CA ASP A 110 -17.38 4.82 8.80
C ASP A 110 -15.94 5.03 9.29
N TRP A 111 -15.45 4.12 10.14
CA TRP A 111 -14.07 4.13 10.61
C TRP A 111 -13.07 3.73 9.52
N MET A 112 -13.46 2.87 8.57
CA MET A 112 -12.64 2.49 7.42
C MET A 112 -12.67 3.56 6.34
N GLU A 113 -13.83 4.19 6.09
CA GLU A 113 -13.94 5.35 5.19
C GLU A 113 -12.90 6.42 5.57
N LYS A 114 -12.85 6.78 6.86
CA LYS A 114 -11.84 7.72 7.39
C LYS A 114 -10.40 7.23 7.24
N LYS A 115 -10.16 5.92 7.30
CA LYS A 115 -8.81 5.36 7.11
C LYS A 115 -8.41 5.39 5.65
N LEU A 116 -9.33 5.10 4.74
CA LEU A 116 -9.12 5.20 3.30
C LEU A 116 -8.81 6.65 2.90
N ASP A 117 -9.52 7.64 3.46
CA ASP A 117 -9.21 9.06 3.23
C ASP A 117 -7.77 9.42 3.62
N ILE A 118 -7.31 8.94 4.78
CA ILE A 118 -5.92 9.14 5.23
C ILE A 118 -4.93 8.46 4.28
N VAL A 119 -5.25 7.28 3.76
CA VAL A 119 -4.37 6.57 2.81
C VAL A 119 -4.30 7.33 1.48
N LYS A 120 -5.43 7.84 0.97
CA LYS A 120 -5.48 8.67 -0.24
C LYS A 120 -4.64 9.94 -0.11
N GLU A 121 -4.79 10.67 1.00
CA GLU A 121 -3.98 11.89 1.27
C GLU A 121 -2.48 11.56 1.27
N LYS A 122 -2.10 10.44 1.89
CA LYS A 122 -0.70 9.99 1.89
C LYS A 122 -0.21 9.60 0.50
N LYS A 123 -1.05 8.95 -0.31
CA LYS A 123 -0.72 8.54 -1.68
C LYS A 123 -0.49 9.75 -2.59
N GLU A 124 -1.34 10.77 -2.49
CA GLU A 124 -1.16 12.04 -3.21
C GLU A 124 0.15 12.74 -2.81
N LYS A 125 0.46 12.77 -1.51
CA LYS A 125 1.71 13.35 -1.01
C LYS A 125 2.94 12.58 -1.48
N GLU A 126 2.88 11.25 -1.52
CA GLU A 126 3.94 10.40 -2.09
C GLU A 126 4.17 10.75 -3.57
N GLN A 127 3.10 10.75 -4.38
CA GLN A 127 3.18 11.07 -5.81
C GLN A 127 3.76 12.46 -6.07
N SER A 128 3.31 13.47 -5.31
CA SER A 128 3.85 14.83 -5.38
C SER A 128 5.34 14.89 -5.01
N SER A 129 5.76 14.09 -4.03
CA SER A 129 7.16 14.05 -3.61
C SER A 129 8.05 13.33 -4.63
N LEU A 130 7.56 12.26 -5.25
CA LEU A 130 8.22 11.57 -6.34
C LEU A 130 8.41 12.47 -7.57
N ALA A 131 7.36 13.20 -7.97
CA ALA A 131 7.45 14.15 -9.08
C ALA A 131 8.54 15.21 -8.84
N ARG A 132 8.59 15.77 -7.62
CA ARG A 132 9.60 16.76 -7.23
C ARG A 132 11.02 16.16 -7.17
N LEU A 133 11.15 14.91 -6.76
CA LEU A 133 12.45 14.20 -6.79
C LEU A 133 12.96 14.02 -8.21
N HIS A 134 12.09 13.63 -9.15
CA HIS A 134 12.46 13.51 -10.56
C HIS A 134 12.90 14.85 -11.16
N GLU A 135 12.19 15.95 -10.86
CA GLU A 135 12.59 17.29 -11.29
C GLU A 135 13.97 17.69 -10.72
N MET A 136 14.23 17.36 -9.46
CA MET A 136 15.54 17.60 -8.84
C MET A 136 16.65 16.73 -9.47
N GLU A 137 16.34 15.50 -9.89
CA GLU A 137 17.27 14.61 -10.57
C GLU A 137 17.62 15.11 -11.97
N ASP A 138 16.62 15.58 -12.73
CA ASP A 138 16.81 16.18 -14.06
C ASP A 138 17.66 17.45 -13.99
N THR A 139 17.37 18.34 -13.04
CA THR A 139 18.16 19.57 -12.84
C THR A 139 19.61 19.27 -12.41
N LEU A 140 19.82 18.22 -11.61
CA LEU A 140 21.17 17.76 -11.25
C LEU A 140 21.93 17.27 -12.47
N LEU A 141 21.27 16.51 -13.36
CA LEU A 141 21.88 16.06 -14.62
C LEU A 141 22.26 17.22 -15.53
N GLU A 142 21.40 18.23 -15.66
CA GLU A 142 21.68 19.44 -16.44
C GLU A 142 22.88 20.21 -15.87
N LEU A 143 22.91 20.45 -14.55
CA LEU A 143 24.03 21.12 -13.89
C LEU A 143 25.35 20.35 -14.06
N LYS A 144 25.30 19.02 -13.98
CA LYS A 144 26.49 18.19 -14.18
C LYS A 144 27.05 18.34 -15.59
N GLN A 145 26.18 18.41 -16.60
CA GLN A 145 26.61 18.67 -17.98
C GLN A 145 27.23 20.06 -18.10
N GLN A 146 26.60 21.09 -17.53
CA GLN A 146 27.14 22.46 -17.54
C GLN A 146 28.50 22.54 -16.86
N CYS A 147 28.73 21.82 -15.76
CA CYS A 147 30.05 21.74 -15.13
C CYS A 147 31.09 21.11 -16.06
N SER A 148 30.75 20.03 -16.77
CA SER A 148 31.67 19.40 -17.72
C SER A 148 32.00 20.31 -18.90
N ASP A 149 31.02 21.06 -19.41
CA ASP A 149 31.22 22.03 -20.48
C ASP A 149 32.13 23.18 -20.02
N LEU A 150 31.94 23.65 -18.77
CA LEU A 150 32.77 24.70 -18.18
C LEU A 150 34.20 24.23 -17.91
N ASP A 151 34.39 23.01 -17.41
CA ASP A 151 35.70 22.40 -17.20
C ASP A 151 36.47 22.34 -18.53
N ALA A 152 35.82 21.94 -19.63
CA ALA A 152 36.44 21.91 -20.95
C ALA A 152 36.85 23.31 -21.44
N LEU A 153 36.09 24.36 -21.11
CA LEU A 153 36.46 25.75 -21.42
C LEU A 153 37.67 26.22 -20.60
N VAL A 154 37.75 25.82 -19.33
CA VAL A 154 38.88 26.15 -18.45
C VAL A 154 40.17 25.51 -18.98
N GLU A 155 40.15 24.21 -19.27
CA GLU A 155 41.32 23.50 -19.81
C GLU A 155 41.82 24.13 -21.12
N LYS A 156 40.90 24.52 -22.01
CA LYS A 156 41.24 25.20 -23.25
C LYS A 156 41.95 26.54 -23.01
N GLU A 157 41.45 27.37 -22.08
CA GLU A 157 42.06 28.67 -21.77
C GLU A 157 43.43 28.49 -21.10
N GLU A 158 43.60 27.47 -20.26
CA GLU A 158 44.90 27.12 -19.66
C GLU A 158 45.93 26.73 -20.74
N GLU A 159 45.52 25.95 -21.75
CA GLU A 159 46.36 25.62 -22.91
C GLU A 159 46.75 26.88 -23.72
N GLU A 160 45.80 27.77 -24.02
CA GLU A 160 46.05 29.03 -24.75
C GLU A 160 46.98 29.98 -23.97
N LEU A 161 46.82 30.08 -22.65
CA LEU A 161 47.70 30.84 -21.76
C LEU A 161 49.11 30.25 -21.71
N SER A 162 49.23 28.92 -21.67
CA SER A 162 50.51 28.22 -21.69
C SER A 162 51.26 28.47 -23.00
N ALA A 163 50.56 28.39 -24.13
CA ALA A 163 51.12 28.70 -25.45
C ALA A 163 51.63 30.16 -25.53
N THR A 164 50.83 31.13 -25.07
CA THR A 164 51.19 32.56 -25.10
C THR A 164 52.39 32.90 -24.20
N ARG A 165 52.57 32.17 -23.10
CA ARG A 165 53.70 32.36 -22.16
C ARG A 165 55.00 31.71 -22.65
N THR A 166 54.95 30.90 -23.70
CA THR A 166 56.14 30.25 -24.25
C THR A 166 57.03 31.30 -24.94
N PRO A 167 58.29 31.51 -24.49
CA PRO A 167 59.19 32.49 -25.11
C PRO A 167 59.52 32.13 -26.55
N LEU A 168 59.72 33.13 -27.41
CA LEU A 168 60.23 32.92 -28.78
C LEU A 168 61.59 32.22 -28.75
N ALA A 169 61.81 31.26 -29.66
CA ALA A 169 63.12 30.67 -29.84
C ALA A 169 64.06 31.68 -30.52
N PHE A 170 65.36 31.59 -30.23
CA PHE A 170 66.36 32.50 -30.80
C PHE A 170 66.33 32.50 -32.33
N ASP A 171 66.16 31.33 -32.96
CA ASP A 171 66.13 31.17 -34.42
C ASP A 171 64.84 31.73 -35.06
N ASP A 172 63.76 31.92 -34.31
CA ASP A 172 62.52 32.57 -34.80
C ASP A 172 62.65 34.11 -34.81
N VAL A 173 63.63 34.66 -34.09
CA VAL A 173 63.85 36.11 -33.92
C VAL A 173 64.87 36.66 -34.93
N VAL A 174 65.81 35.84 -35.40
CA VAL A 174 66.96 36.24 -36.22
C VAL A 174 66.74 35.96 -37.71
#